data_AF-A0A091SPK0-F1
#
_entry.id   AF-A0A091SPK0-F1
#
_cell.length_a   1.000
_cell.length_b   1.000
_cell.length_c   1.000
_cell.angle_alpha   90.00
_cell.angle_beta   90.00
_cell.angle_gamma   90.00
#
_symmetry.space_group_name_H-M   'P 1'
#
loop_
_entity.id
_entity.type
_entity.pdbx_description
1 polymer ?
#
loop_
_entity_poly.entity_id
_entity_poly.type
_entity_poly.pdbx_seq_one_letter_code
_entity_poly.pdbx_strand_id
1 'polypeptide(L)'
;LHKDADSSERVLMDMRWGLVPSWFKKDDPSKMPFNTSNCRSDSMLSKASYKRPRGGKQPYFIHFPQPTDTVAEEKEGDEEWRGWRLLTMAGIFDCWEPPAGGEALYTYTIITVDASKDLSFIHHMPAILDGDEAIRKWLDFAEVPTQEAVKLIQPIENIIFHPVSTFVNSIRNNAPECLAPIELGAKKEGKATPSRQVMLGWLKNSQEGSSQRKENDLPKGTCQFTHSPSPKKTSAGILQQ
;
A
#
# COMPACT_ATOMS: atom_id res chain seq x y z
N LEU A 1 28.57 -6.23 8.45
CA LEU A 1 28.41 -6.46 9.91
C LEU A 1 29.75 -6.92 10.46
N HIS A 2 30.36 -6.13 11.35
CA HIS A 2 31.61 -6.50 12.00
C HIS A 2 31.37 -7.76 12.83
N LYS A 3 32.20 -8.79 12.64
CA LYS A 3 32.05 -10.09 13.32
C LYS A 3 32.30 -10.01 14.83
N ASP A 4 32.89 -8.92 15.31
CA ASP A 4 33.32 -8.71 16.69
C ASP A 4 32.50 -7.63 17.42
N ALA A 5 31.43 -7.11 16.80
CA ALA A 5 30.54 -6.16 17.48
C ALA A 5 29.69 -6.89 18.53
N ASP A 6 29.52 -6.27 19.69
CA ASP A 6 28.61 -6.77 20.73
C ASP A 6 27.19 -6.87 20.15
N SER A 7 26.48 -7.98 20.40
CA SER A 7 25.12 -8.18 19.89
C SER A 7 24.12 -7.16 20.42
N SER A 8 24.48 -6.47 21.51
CA SER A 8 23.69 -5.39 22.11
C SER A 8 23.84 -4.05 21.38
N GLU A 9 24.88 -3.87 20.57
CA GLU A 9 25.08 -2.66 19.77
C GLU A 9 24.07 -2.59 18.61
N ARG A 10 23.51 -1.41 18.39
CA ARG A 10 22.49 -1.17 17.37
C ARG A 10 23.13 -0.53 16.14
N VAL A 11 22.89 -1.09 14.96
CA VAL A 11 23.31 -0.52 13.68
C VAL A 11 22.09 0.01 12.94
N LEU A 12 22.13 1.27 12.54
CA LEU A 12 21.15 1.85 11.63
C LEU A 12 21.63 1.63 10.19
N MET A 13 20.79 1.02 9.34
CA MET A 13 21.13 0.73 7.96
C MET A 13 19.91 0.84 7.05
N ASP A 14 20.09 1.51 5.93
CA ASP A 14 19.07 1.57 4.89
C ASP A 14 18.93 0.21 4.20
N MET A 15 17.70 -0.27 4.07
CA MET A 15 17.38 -1.53 3.41
C MET A 15 16.21 -1.33 2.45
N ARG A 16 16.09 -2.17 1.43
CA ARG A 16 14.95 -2.13 0.50
C ARG A 16 13.72 -2.81 1.11
N TRP A 17 12.59 -2.12 1.14
CA TRP A 17 11.31 -2.71 1.55
C TRP A 17 10.75 -3.65 0.47
N GLY A 18 10.50 -4.91 0.85
CA GLY A 18 10.13 -5.99 -0.05
C GLY A 18 11.22 -7.05 -0.09
N LEU A 19 11.11 -8.04 0.78
CA LEU A 19 12.12 -9.08 1.00
C LEU A 19 12.45 -9.84 -0.29
N VAL A 20 13.74 -9.92 -0.57
CA VAL A 20 14.35 -10.74 -1.62
C VAL A 20 15.13 -11.83 -0.91
N PRO A 21 14.63 -13.08 -0.90
CA PRO A 21 15.34 -14.14 -0.22
C PRO A 21 16.68 -14.45 -0.88
N SER A 22 17.68 -14.80 -0.09
CA SER A 22 19.04 -15.19 -0.52
C SER A 22 19.06 -16.31 -1.58
N TRP A 23 18.05 -17.18 -1.58
CA TRP A 23 17.93 -18.25 -2.58
C TRP A 23 17.37 -17.80 -3.94
N PHE A 24 16.89 -16.56 -4.08
CA PHE A 24 16.30 -16.05 -5.31
C PHE A 24 17.34 -15.96 -6.45
N LYS A 25 17.02 -16.53 -7.61
CA LYS A 25 17.99 -16.76 -8.71
C LYS A 25 17.85 -15.84 -9.92
N LYS A 26 16.95 -14.86 -9.91
CA LYS A 26 16.85 -13.90 -11.02
C LYS A 26 17.73 -12.70 -10.72
N ASP A 27 18.40 -12.17 -11.73
CA ASP A 27 19.30 -11.00 -11.60
C ASP A 27 18.60 -9.70 -11.24
N ASP A 28 17.28 -9.66 -11.38
CA ASP A 28 16.48 -8.48 -11.10
C ASP A 28 15.49 -8.78 -9.95
N PRO A 29 15.67 -8.13 -8.79
CA PRO A 29 14.77 -8.24 -7.65
C PRO A 29 13.31 -7.84 -7.92
N SER A 30 13.05 -7.06 -8.96
CA SER A 30 11.69 -6.69 -9.36
C SER A 30 10.90 -7.86 -9.95
N LYS A 31 11.61 -8.92 -10.39
CA LYS A 31 11.02 -10.16 -10.93
C LYS A 31 10.49 -11.10 -9.84
N MET A 32 10.50 -10.67 -8.57
CA MET A 32 9.90 -11.42 -7.47
C MET A 32 8.39 -11.60 -7.73
N PRO A 33 7.88 -12.84 -7.86
CA PRO A 33 6.48 -13.07 -8.21
C PRO A 33 5.51 -12.81 -7.05
N PHE A 34 6.02 -12.71 -5.81
CA PHE A 34 5.22 -12.54 -4.61
C PHE A 34 5.38 -11.14 -4.03
N ASN A 35 4.32 -10.62 -3.39
CA ASN A 35 4.45 -9.41 -2.57
C ASN A 35 5.09 -9.80 -1.24
N THR A 36 6.27 -9.28 -0.97
CA THR A 36 7.07 -9.56 0.23
C THR A 36 7.26 -8.33 1.11
N SER A 37 6.43 -7.29 0.94
CA SER A 37 6.46 -6.10 1.80
C SER A 37 6.04 -6.43 3.24
N ASN A 38 5.06 -7.33 3.41
CA ASN A 38 4.54 -7.72 4.72
C ASN A 38 4.57 -9.24 4.91
N CYS A 39 4.74 -9.69 6.14
CA CYS A 39 4.70 -11.08 6.58
C CYS A 39 3.69 -11.24 7.72
N ARG A 40 2.71 -12.15 7.62
CA ARG A 40 1.76 -12.35 8.72
C ARG A 40 2.41 -13.20 9.80
N SER A 41 2.17 -12.86 11.07
CA SER A 41 2.73 -13.60 12.21
C SER A 41 2.36 -15.09 12.21
N ASP A 42 1.12 -15.42 11.82
CA ASP A 42 0.59 -16.79 11.72
C ASP A 42 1.36 -17.69 10.73
N SER A 43 1.91 -17.09 9.68
CA SER A 43 2.62 -17.74 8.58
C SER A 43 4.09 -17.35 8.55
N MET A 44 4.59 -16.67 9.59
CA MET A 44 6.00 -16.29 9.68
C MET A 44 6.90 -17.53 9.79
N LEU A 45 6.43 -18.58 10.47
CA LEU A 45 7.14 -19.84 10.67
C LEU A 45 6.85 -20.90 9.58
N SER A 46 5.96 -20.63 8.62
CA SER A 46 5.59 -21.59 7.57
C SER A 46 5.50 -20.94 6.19
N LYS A 47 5.86 -21.65 5.11
CA LYS A 47 5.70 -21.08 3.76
C LYS A 47 4.21 -21.08 3.38
N ALA A 48 3.60 -19.90 3.24
CA ALA A 48 3.07 -19.40 1.95
C ALA A 48 1.92 -18.38 2.07
N SER A 49 1.98 -17.42 1.13
CA SER A 49 0.87 -16.74 0.44
C SER A 49 0.25 -15.49 1.09
N TYR A 50 0.66 -14.33 0.57
CA TYR A 50 0.07 -13.02 0.84
C TYR A 50 -0.99 -12.68 -0.19
N LYS A 51 -2.24 -12.50 0.25
CA LYS A 51 -3.32 -12.02 -0.60
C LYS A 51 -3.43 -10.51 -0.47
N ARG A 52 -3.28 -9.78 -1.59
CA ARG A 52 -3.57 -8.33 -1.58
C ARG A 52 -5.06 -8.11 -1.28
N PRO A 53 -5.43 -7.26 -0.32
CA PRO A 53 -6.78 -6.74 -0.24
C PRO A 53 -7.10 -6.00 -1.55
N ARG A 54 -8.30 -6.25 -2.11
CA ARG A 54 -8.81 -5.51 -3.27
C ARG A 54 -9.71 -4.38 -2.78
N GLY A 55 -9.56 -3.18 -3.35
CA GLY A 55 -10.42 -2.01 -3.10
C GLY A 55 -9.68 -0.83 -2.48
N GLY A 56 -10.05 0.38 -2.87
CA GLY A 56 -9.52 1.62 -2.28
C GLY A 56 -10.10 1.80 -0.88
N LYS A 57 -9.29 1.51 0.14
CA LYS A 57 -9.67 1.74 1.55
C LYS A 57 -9.28 3.14 1.97
N GLN A 58 -10.02 3.69 2.92
CA GLN A 58 -9.68 4.93 3.61
C GLN A 58 -8.31 4.74 4.30
N PRO A 59 -7.27 5.53 3.95
CA PRO A 59 -5.99 5.45 4.62
C PRO A 59 -6.04 6.10 6.01
N TYR A 60 -5.22 5.58 6.92
CA TYR A 60 -5.04 6.08 8.28
C TYR A 60 -3.55 6.27 8.54
N PHE A 61 -3.20 7.35 9.24
CA PHE A 61 -1.88 7.53 9.80
C PHE A 61 -1.88 6.96 11.22
N ILE A 62 -0.86 6.15 11.54
CA ILE A 62 -0.72 5.46 12.84
C ILE A 62 0.63 5.88 13.43
N HIS A 63 0.65 6.30 14.68
CA HIS A 63 1.86 6.70 15.40
C HIS A 63 1.74 6.43 16.90
N PHE A 64 2.87 6.45 17.61
CA PHE A 64 2.83 6.45 19.08
C PHE A 64 2.30 7.78 19.63
N PRO A 65 1.71 7.79 20.85
CA PRO A 65 1.55 9.02 21.61
C PRO A 65 2.86 9.79 21.69
N GLN A 66 2.78 11.09 21.43
CA GLN A 66 3.94 11.98 21.42
C GLN A 66 4.05 12.67 22.80
N PRO A 67 5.27 12.80 23.35
CA PRO A 67 5.51 13.62 24.55
C PRO A 67 4.99 15.05 24.40
N THR A 68 4.57 15.69 25.48
CA THR A 68 4.04 17.08 25.45
C THR A 68 5.06 18.11 24.96
N ASP A 69 6.35 17.81 25.10
CA ASP A 69 7.45 18.73 24.82
C ASP A 69 8.18 18.39 23.51
N THR A 70 7.57 17.63 22.59
CA THR A 70 8.17 17.31 21.29
C THR A 70 8.41 18.57 20.48
N VAL A 71 9.67 18.91 20.25
CA VAL A 71 10.10 19.98 19.34
C VAL A 71 10.47 19.34 18.00
N ALA A 72 9.91 19.83 16.91
CA ALA A 72 10.16 19.33 15.55
C ALA A 72 11.50 19.81 14.95
N GLU A 73 12.44 20.25 15.79
CA GLU A 73 13.71 20.81 15.33
C GLU A 73 14.81 19.75 15.39
N GLU A 74 15.46 19.55 14.23
CA GLU A 74 16.73 18.84 14.13
C GLU A 74 17.80 19.68 14.82
N LYS A 75 18.33 19.18 15.93
CA LYS A 75 19.55 19.73 16.53
C LYS A 75 20.72 18.88 16.06
N GLU A 76 21.68 19.52 15.37
CA GLU A 76 22.97 18.90 15.07
C GLU A 76 23.78 18.75 16.37
N GLY A 77 24.06 17.51 16.77
CA GLY A 77 24.94 17.18 17.90
C GLY A 77 24.67 15.80 18.52
N ASP A 78 25.55 15.35 19.42
CA ASP A 78 25.40 14.13 20.25
C ASP A 78 24.28 14.27 21.33
N GLU A 79 23.28 15.10 21.10
CA GLU A 79 22.14 15.27 22.00
C GLU A 79 21.11 14.15 21.80
N GLU A 80 20.55 13.67 22.91
CA GLU A 80 19.45 12.70 22.93
C GLU A 80 18.26 13.22 22.10
N TRP A 81 17.76 12.42 21.15
CA TRP A 81 16.66 12.80 20.25
C TRP A 81 15.41 13.24 21.04
N ARG A 82 15.02 14.51 20.90
CA ARG A 82 13.83 15.11 21.53
C ARG A 82 12.66 15.32 20.56
N GLY A 83 12.80 14.82 19.34
CA GLY A 83 11.78 14.93 18.30
C GLY A 83 10.66 13.91 18.48
N TRP A 84 9.97 13.61 17.38
CA TRP A 84 8.87 12.63 17.40
C TRP A 84 9.33 11.25 17.87
N ARG A 85 8.56 10.64 18.76
CA ARG A 85 8.69 9.22 19.08
C ARG A 85 8.38 8.39 17.84
N LEU A 86 9.41 7.78 17.28
CA LEU A 86 9.32 6.98 16.06
C LEU A 86 8.54 5.68 16.31
N LEU A 87 7.72 5.29 15.32
CA LEU A 87 7.02 4.01 15.34
C LEU A 87 8.00 2.88 15.03
N THR A 88 8.19 1.96 15.97
CA THR A 88 9.10 0.83 15.87
C THR A 88 8.35 -0.43 15.51
N MET A 89 8.61 -0.97 14.32
CA MET A 89 7.92 -2.15 13.78
C MET A 89 8.88 -3.32 13.68
N ALA A 90 8.43 -4.50 14.13
CA ALA A 90 9.18 -5.73 13.98
C ALA A 90 9.24 -6.14 12.50
N GLY A 91 10.45 -6.42 12.03
CA GLY A 91 10.70 -6.87 10.67
C GLY A 91 11.74 -7.98 10.62
N ILE A 92 11.79 -8.66 9.48
CA ILE A 92 12.80 -9.66 9.16
C ILE A 92 13.52 -9.17 7.91
N PHE A 93 14.83 -9.33 7.87
CA PHE A 93 15.64 -9.00 6.70
C PHE A 93 16.38 -10.23 6.16
N ASP A 94 16.77 -10.15 4.90
CA ASP A 94 17.65 -11.10 4.25
C ASP A 94 18.64 -10.35 3.35
N CYS A 95 19.77 -10.98 3.07
CA CYS A 95 20.85 -10.48 2.25
C CYS A 95 20.87 -11.28 0.95
N TRP A 96 20.61 -10.61 -0.17
CA TRP A 96 20.58 -11.23 -1.49
C TRP A 96 21.79 -10.80 -2.32
N GLU A 97 22.54 -11.77 -2.82
CA GLU A 97 23.66 -11.54 -3.73
C GLU A 97 23.20 -11.77 -5.18
N PRO A 98 23.40 -10.78 -6.09
CA PRO A 98 23.04 -10.94 -7.49
C PRO A 98 23.79 -12.12 -8.15
N PRO A 99 23.10 -13.06 -8.82
CA PRO A 99 23.76 -14.18 -9.51
C PRO A 99 24.76 -13.74 -10.59
N ALA A 100 24.47 -12.63 -11.27
CA ALA A 100 25.39 -12.00 -12.23
C ALA A 100 26.59 -11.29 -11.61
N GLY A 101 26.72 -11.29 -10.28
CA GLY A 101 27.68 -10.49 -9.53
C GLY A 101 27.20 -9.06 -9.28
N GLY A 102 27.69 -8.44 -8.20
CA GLY A 102 27.32 -7.09 -7.78
C GLY A 102 27.35 -6.91 -6.27
N GLU A 103 26.88 -5.76 -5.80
CA GLU A 103 26.74 -5.48 -4.37
C GLU A 103 25.59 -6.30 -3.77
N ALA A 104 25.80 -6.77 -2.55
CA ALA A 104 24.78 -7.46 -1.79
C ALA A 104 23.62 -6.51 -1.45
N LEU A 105 22.39 -6.96 -1.66
CA LEU A 105 21.19 -6.19 -1.41
C LEU A 105 20.54 -6.66 -0.11
N TYR A 106 20.50 -5.76 0.87
CA TYR A 106 19.73 -5.98 2.10
C TYR A 106 18.28 -5.56 1.87
N THR A 107 17.37 -6.48 2.15
CA THR A 107 15.94 -6.27 1.99
C THR A 107 15.17 -6.73 3.22
N TYR A 108 14.02 -6.13 3.48
CA TYR A 108 13.23 -6.47 4.66
C TYR A 108 11.73 -6.60 4.37
N THR A 109 11.04 -7.28 5.28
CA THR A 109 9.57 -7.38 5.35
C THR A 109 9.10 -6.97 6.74
N ILE A 110 7.93 -6.32 6.81
CA ILE A 110 7.30 -5.92 8.08
C ILE A 110 6.39 -7.05 8.55
N ILE A 111 6.53 -7.46 9.80
CA ILE A 111 5.62 -8.45 10.39
C ILE A 111 4.28 -7.76 10.70
N THR A 112 3.18 -8.42 10.34
CA THR A 112 1.82 -7.96 10.60
C THR A 112 1.08 -8.95 11.48
N VAL A 113 0.31 -8.42 12.42
CA VAL A 113 -0.56 -9.16 13.35
C VAL A 113 -2.01 -8.80 13.08
N ASP A 114 -2.94 -9.51 13.72
CA ASP A 114 -4.34 -9.10 13.73
C ASP A 114 -4.48 -7.71 14.36
N ALA A 115 -5.46 -6.94 13.90
CA ALA A 115 -5.68 -5.61 14.44
C ALA A 115 -6.15 -5.68 15.90
N SER A 116 -5.74 -4.68 16.70
CA SER A 116 -6.30 -4.45 18.04
C SER A 116 -7.78 -4.12 17.97
N LYS A 117 -8.49 -4.15 19.11
CA LYS A 117 -9.93 -3.85 19.15
C LYS A 117 -10.24 -2.47 18.57
N ASP A 118 -9.42 -1.48 18.89
CA ASP A 118 -9.57 -0.09 18.46
C ASP A 118 -9.32 0.07 16.95
N LEU A 119 -8.50 -0.81 16.37
CA LEU A 119 -8.21 -0.85 14.94
C LEU A 119 -8.96 -1.96 14.18
N SER A 120 -10.00 -2.55 14.77
CA SER A 120 -10.71 -3.71 14.19
C SER A 120 -11.33 -3.45 12.81
N PHE A 121 -11.50 -2.18 12.42
CA PHE A 121 -11.91 -1.78 11.06
C PHE A 121 -10.82 -2.01 10.00
N ILE A 122 -9.57 -2.17 10.41
CA ILE A 122 -8.44 -2.64 9.59
C ILE A 122 -8.24 -4.13 9.88
N HIS A 123 -7.93 -4.94 8.87
CA HIS A 123 -7.76 -6.38 9.09
C HIS A 123 -6.48 -6.71 9.89
N HIS A 124 -5.39 -6.00 9.61
CA HIS A 124 -4.06 -6.26 10.17
C HIS A 124 -3.34 -4.96 10.45
N MET A 125 -2.48 -4.99 11.46
CA MET A 125 -1.58 -3.90 11.82
C MET A 125 -0.13 -4.39 11.84
N PRO A 126 0.87 -3.52 11.70
CA PRO A 126 2.26 -3.89 11.97
C PRO A 126 2.41 -4.43 13.40
N ALA A 127 3.30 -5.39 13.58
CA ALA A 127 3.75 -5.80 14.90
C ALA A 127 4.63 -4.68 15.47
N ILE A 128 4.08 -3.90 16.40
CA ILE A 128 4.77 -2.72 16.95
C ILE A 128 5.49 -3.12 18.23
N LEU A 129 6.75 -2.73 18.36
CA LEU A 129 7.60 -2.97 19.52
C LEU A 129 7.61 -1.73 20.41
N ASP A 130 6.78 -1.71 21.45
CA ASP A 130 6.64 -0.56 22.35
C ASP A 130 7.72 -0.57 23.45
N GLY A 131 8.68 0.35 23.34
CA GLY A 131 9.71 0.60 24.35
C GLY A 131 11.04 -0.13 24.12
N ASP A 132 12.09 0.35 24.78
CA ASP A 132 13.47 -0.12 24.56
C ASP A 132 13.70 -1.58 24.89
N GLU A 133 12.98 -2.13 25.87
CA GLU A 133 13.12 -3.53 26.25
C GLU A 133 12.61 -4.47 25.13
N ALA A 134 11.46 -4.15 24.53
CA ALA A 134 10.91 -4.90 23.42
C ALA A 134 11.81 -4.82 22.18
N ILE A 135 12.33 -3.62 21.89
CA ILE A 135 13.29 -3.40 20.81
C ILE A 135 14.57 -4.21 21.04
N ARG A 136 15.16 -4.12 22.25
CA ARG A 136 16.38 -4.85 22.60
C ARG A 136 16.17 -6.36 22.46
N LYS A 137 15.09 -6.90 23.02
CA LYS A 137 14.79 -8.33 22.94
C LYS A 137 14.57 -8.82 21.51
N TRP A 138 14.06 -7.96 20.62
CA TRP A 138 13.86 -8.30 19.22
C TRP A 138 15.18 -8.29 18.41
N LEU A 139 16.08 -7.34 18.71
CA LEU A 139 17.33 -7.16 17.98
C LEU A 139 18.46 -8.09 18.46
N ASP A 140 18.46 -8.45 19.75
CA ASP A 140 19.51 -9.24 20.39
C ASP A 140 19.34 -10.74 20.11
N PHE A 141 19.58 -11.13 18.87
CA PHE A 141 19.43 -12.51 18.39
C PHE A 141 20.44 -13.49 19.00
N ALA A 142 21.52 -12.99 19.60
CA ALA A 142 22.53 -13.82 20.26
C ALA A 142 22.04 -14.33 21.62
N GLU A 143 21.41 -13.44 22.41
CA GLU A 143 20.95 -13.76 23.77
C GLU A 143 19.47 -14.12 23.83
N VAL A 144 18.65 -13.70 22.87
CA VAL A 144 17.20 -13.95 22.85
C VAL A 144 16.84 -15.01 21.80
N PRO A 145 16.44 -16.22 22.23
CA PRO A 145 15.98 -17.25 21.30
C PRO A 145 14.75 -16.81 20.50
N THR A 146 14.64 -17.30 19.26
CA THR A 146 13.50 -17.00 18.38
C THR A 146 12.15 -17.24 19.05
N GLN A 147 12.00 -18.30 19.84
CA GLN A 147 10.75 -18.64 20.54
C GLN A 147 10.35 -17.58 21.57
N GLU A 148 11.31 -16.87 22.18
CA GLU A 148 11.04 -15.76 23.09
C GLU A 148 10.75 -14.47 22.31
N ALA A 149 11.52 -14.19 21.26
CA ALA A 149 11.31 -13.02 20.41
C ALA A 149 9.92 -13.00 19.75
N VAL A 150 9.43 -14.16 19.29
CA VAL A 150 8.10 -14.29 18.68
C VAL A 150 6.96 -13.94 19.65
N LYS A 151 7.16 -14.05 20.97
CA LYS A 151 6.15 -13.64 21.97
C LYS A 151 5.92 -12.13 21.99
N LEU A 152 6.85 -11.34 21.45
CA LEU A 152 6.70 -9.89 21.30
C LEU A 152 5.75 -9.52 20.15
N ILE A 153 5.47 -10.46 19.24
CA ILE A 153 4.68 -10.25 18.03
C ILE A 153 3.20 -10.41 18.34
N GLN A 154 2.63 -9.37 18.94
CA GLN A 154 1.21 -9.31 19.31
C GLN A 154 0.62 -7.92 19.01
N PRO A 155 -0.72 -7.80 18.90
CA PRO A 155 -1.38 -6.51 18.74
C PRO A 155 -1.13 -5.63 19.97
N ILE A 156 -0.97 -4.33 19.77
CA ILE A 156 -0.85 -3.36 20.86
C ILE A 156 -1.99 -2.34 20.80
N GLU A 157 -2.35 -1.79 21.96
CA GLU A 157 -3.39 -0.76 22.09
C GLU A 157 -2.80 0.66 22.27
N ASN A 158 -1.52 0.77 22.65
CA ASN A 158 -0.84 2.06 22.86
C ASN A 158 -0.44 2.75 21.55
N ILE A 159 -1.44 3.10 20.74
CA ILE A 159 -1.28 3.73 19.44
C ILE A 159 -2.35 4.80 19.23
N ILE A 160 -1.98 5.85 18.51
CA ILE A 160 -2.89 6.89 18.04
C ILE A 160 -3.02 6.73 16.53
N PHE A 161 -4.23 6.96 16.03
CA PHE A 161 -4.48 6.96 14.60
C PHE A 161 -5.56 7.96 14.20
N HIS A 162 -5.46 8.46 12.98
CA HIS A 162 -6.48 9.31 12.36
C HIS A 162 -6.58 9.07 10.86
N PRO A 163 -7.77 9.25 10.25
CA PRO A 163 -7.93 9.13 8.82
C PRO A 163 -7.18 10.25 8.09
N VAL A 164 -6.60 9.94 6.93
CA VAL A 164 -5.90 10.89 6.07
C VAL A 164 -6.48 10.91 4.65
N SER A 165 -6.12 11.90 3.84
CA SER A 165 -6.61 11.99 2.47
C SER A 165 -6.14 10.81 1.60
N THR A 166 -6.98 10.38 0.65
CA THR A 166 -6.57 9.43 -0.40
C THR A 166 -5.47 9.96 -1.32
N PHE A 167 -5.10 11.24 -1.18
CA PHE A 167 -3.89 11.83 -1.75
C PHE A 167 -2.65 10.97 -1.48
N VAL A 168 -2.53 10.36 -0.30
CA VAL A 168 -1.38 9.50 0.06
C VAL A 168 -1.26 8.22 -0.79
N ASN A 169 -2.34 7.80 -1.48
CA ASN A 169 -2.34 6.56 -2.26
C ASN A 169 -1.41 6.62 -3.50
N SER A 170 -1.01 7.82 -3.93
CA SER A 170 -0.05 7.99 -5.01
C SER A 170 1.36 8.12 -4.45
N ILE A 171 2.24 7.19 -4.80
CA ILE A 171 3.66 7.18 -4.39
C ILE A 171 4.44 8.43 -4.82
N ARG A 172 3.90 9.24 -5.75
CA ARG A 172 4.51 10.49 -6.21
C ARG A 172 4.30 11.65 -5.25
N ASN A 173 3.39 11.50 -4.30
CA ASN A 173 3.01 12.55 -3.37
C ASN A 173 3.87 12.44 -2.11
N ASN A 174 4.80 13.38 -1.95
CA ASN A 174 5.65 13.52 -0.78
C ASN A 174 5.48 14.93 -0.20
N ALA A 175 4.44 15.11 0.63
CA ALA A 175 4.09 16.40 1.18
C ALA A 175 3.35 16.22 2.54
N PRO A 176 3.30 17.25 3.41
CA PRO A 176 2.68 17.16 4.74
C PRO A 176 1.20 16.73 4.72
N GLU A 177 0.49 17.00 3.62
CA GLU A 177 -0.92 16.61 3.41
C GLU A 177 -1.12 15.08 3.41
N CYS A 178 -0.05 14.30 3.19
CA CYS A 178 -0.09 12.85 3.32
C CYS A 178 -0.39 12.38 4.75
N LEU A 179 -0.06 13.20 5.75
CA LEU A 179 -0.21 12.88 7.17
C LEU A 179 -1.35 13.69 7.84
N ALA A 180 -1.82 14.74 7.19
CA ALA A 180 -2.83 15.65 7.73
C ALA A 180 -4.16 14.91 8.03
N PRO A 181 -4.71 15.07 9.25
CA PRO A 181 -6.01 14.51 9.60
C PRO A 181 -7.13 15.04 8.69
N ILE A 182 -8.10 14.18 8.38
CA ILE A 182 -9.33 14.57 7.69
C ILE A 182 -10.57 14.20 8.52
N GLU A 183 -11.69 14.87 8.27
CA GLU A 183 -12.98 14.45 8.80
C GLU A 183 -13.66 13.46 7.85
N LEU A 184 -14.05 12.29 8.36
CA LEU A 184 -14.83 11.33 7.60
C LEU A 184 -16.30 11.76 7.59
N GLY A 185 -16.86 11.96 6.39
CA GLY A 185 -18.28 12.28 6.23
C GLY A 185 -18.60 13.75 5.92
N ALA A 186 -17.59 14.63 5.83
CA ALA A 186 -17.78 15.94 5.22
C ALA A 186 -18.15 15.73 3.74
N LYS A 187 -19.44 15.83 3.42
CA LYS A 187 -19.89 15.97 2.03
C LYS A 187 -19.12 17.15 1.45
N LYS A 188 -18.14 16.88 0.60
CA LYS A 188 -17.61 17.92 -0.28
C LYS A 188 -18.83 18.45 -1.03
N GLU A 189 -19.26 19.67 -0.71
CA GLU A 189 -20.00 20.47 -1.67
C GLU A 189 -19.08 20.62 -2.86
N GLY A 190 -19.23 19.70 -3.82
CA GLY A 190 -18.46 19.73 -5.03
C GLY A 190 -18.85 21.00 -5.75
N LYS A 191 -18.01 22.04 -5.68
CA LYS A 191 -17.98 23.06 -6.73
C LYS A 191 -17.88 22.28 -8.04
N ALA A 192 -18.95 22.35 -8.83
CA ALA A 192 -19.03 21.60 -10.06
C ALA A 192 -17.81 21.94 -10.91
N THR A 193 -17.03 20.93 -11.28
CA THR A 193 -15.97 21.10 -12.27
C THR A 193 -16.61 21.59 -13.57
N PRO A 194 -15.95 22.47 -14.34
CA PRO A 194 -16.50 22.98 -15.61
C PRO A 194 -16.98 21.86 -16.54
N SER A 195 -16.26 20.74 -16.56
CA SER A 195 -16.64 19.53 -17.33
C SER A 195 -17.97 18.90 -16.89
N ARG A 196 -18.30 18.94 -15.59
CA ARG A 196 -19.58 18.45 -15.07
C ARG A 196 -20.73 19.38 -15.43
N GLN A 197 -20.51 20.69 -15.45
CA GLN A 197 -21.50 21.67 -15.90
C GLN A 197 -21.78 21.56 -17.41
N VAL A 198 -20.75 21.36 -18.23
CA VAL A 198 -20.89 21.16 -19.68
C VAL A 198 -21.67 19.88 -19.98
N MET A 199 -21.38 18.78 -19.26
CA MET A 199 -22.16 17.53 -19.41
C MET A 199 -23.62 17.67 -18.98
N LEU A 200 -23.90 18.40 -17.90
CA LEU A 200 -25.27 18.66 -17.46
C LEU A 200 -26.03 19.58 -18.44
N GLY A 201 -25.35 20.57 -19.03
CA GLY A 201 -25.92 21.43 -20.08
C GLY A 201 -26.27 20.67 -21.35
N TRP A 202 -25.42 19.72 -21.77
CA TRP A 202 -25.68 18.88 -22.93
C TRP A 202 -26.88 17.94 -22.72
N LEU A 203 -26.98 17.29 -21.55
CA LEU A 203 -28.11 16.43 -21.19
C LEU A 203 -29.44 17.20 -21.15
N LYS A 204 -29.43 18.44 -20.66
CA LYS A 204 -30.64 19.27 -20.58
C LYS A 204 -31.12 19.68 -21.97
N ASN A 205 -30.22 20.09 -22.86
CA ASN A 205 -30.57 20.46 -24.23
C ASN A 205 -31.05 19.27 -25.07
N SER A 206 -30.61 18.04 -24.76
CA SER A 206 -31.10 16.84 -25.44
C SER A 206 -32.55 16.47 -25.09
N GLN A 207 -33.08 16.94 -23.96
CA GLN A 207 -34.48 16.67 -23.57
C GLN A 207 -35.47 17.72 -24.08
N GLU A 208 -35.05 18.97 -24.29
CA GLU A 208 -35.92 20.05 -24.77
C GLU A 208 -36.19 19.99 -26.30
N GLY A 209 -35.45 19.18 -27.06
CA GLY A 209 -35.63 19.03 -28.51
C GLY A 209 -36.74 18.06 -28.97
N SER A 210 -37.47 17.44 -28.05
CA SER A 210 -38.45 16.39 -28.33
C SER A 210 -39.88 16.83 -27.99
N SER A 211 -40.38 17.89 -28.61
CA SER A 211 -41.83 18.14 -28.69
C SER A 211 -42.16 19.07 -29.85
N GLN A 212 -43.09 18.60 -30.69
CA GLN A 212 -43.69 19.21 -31.88
C GLN A 212 -42.93 19.05 -33.21
N ARG A 213 -43.39 18.10 -34.02
CA ARG A 213 -43.81 18.40 -35.40
C ARG A 213 -44.82 17.37 -35.90
N LYS A 214 -45.98 17.89 -36.32
CA LYS A 214 -47.10 17.18 -36.95
C LYS A 214 -46.72 16.64 -38.32
N GLU A 215 -47.39 15.56 -38.65
CA GLU A 215 -47.51 14.84 -39.91
C GLU A 215 -48.03 15.72 -41.06
N ASN A 216 -47.27 15.85 -42.15
CA ASN A 216 -47.67 15.62 -43.56
C ASN A 216 -46.74 16.30 -44.59
N ASP A 217 -46.61 15.60 -45.72
CA ASP A 217 -46.12 15.98 -47.05
C ASP A 217 -44.60 15.98 -47.36
N LEU A 218 -44.19 14.89 -48.02
CA LEU A 218 -43.02 14.71 -48.90
C LEU A 218 -43.23 15.48 -50.23
N PRO A 219 -42.17 15.90 -50.97
CA PRO A 219 -41.26 14.94 -51.60
C PRO A 219 -39.77 15.32 -51.86
N LYS A 220 -38.99 14.24 -51.94
CA LYS A 220 -37.87 13.93 -52.86
C LYS A 220 -36.54 14.72 -52.77
N GLY A 221 -35.50 13.97 -52.37
CA GLY A 221 -34.09 14.26 -52.66
C GLY A 221 -33.16 13.18 -52.07
N THR A 222 -32.65 12.30 -52.93
CA THR A 222 -31.67 11.19 -52.77
C THR A 222 -30.44 11.52 -51.89
N CYS A 223 -29.86 10.60 -51.12
CA CYS A 223 -29.03 9.46 -51.58
C CYS A 223 -28.93 8.34 -50.54
N GLN A 224 -28.79 7.12 -51.06
CA GLN A 224 -28.87 5.82 -50.41
C GLN A 224 -27.59 5.45 -49.65
N PHE A 225 -27.74 4.92 -48.42
CA PHE A 225 -26.77 3.98 -47.83
C PHE A 225 -27.42 2.60 -47.81
N THR A 226 -26.88 1.68 -48.61
CA THR A 226 -27.33 0.28 -48.65
C THR A 226 -26.62 -0.51 -47.54
N HIS A 227 -27.42 -1.11 -46.66
CA HIS A 227 -26.97 -2.18 -45.77
C HIS A 227 -26.72 -3.45 -46.58
N SER A 228 -25.56 -4.08 -46.41
CA SER A 228 -25.31 -5.45 -46.86
C SER A 228 -25.57 -6.43 -45.72
N PRO A 229 -26.40 -7.48 -45.92
CA PRO A 229 -26.64 -8.50 -44.90
C PRO A 229 -25.60 -9.63 -44.97
N SER A 230 -25.29 -10.18 -43.80
CA SER A 230 -24.46 -11.36 -43.58
C SER A 230 -25.08 -12.65 -44.16
N PRO A 231 -24.31 -13.53 -44.82
CA PRO A 231 -24.78 -14.85 -45.21
C PRO A 231 -24.41 -15.94 -44.18
N LYS A 232 -25.29 -16.93 -44.03
CA LYS A 232 -25.05 -18.22 -43.34
C LYS A 232 -24.93 -19.36 -44.35
N LYS A 233 -24.33 -20.47 -43.88
CA LYS A 233 -24.25 -21.87 -44.39
C LYS A 233 -23.00 -22.12 -45.27
N THR A 234 -22.25 -23.24 -45.21
CA THR A 234 -22.38 -24.56 -44.56
C THR A 234 -21.04 -25.34 -44.68
N SER A 235 -20.79 -26.24 -43.72
CA SER A 235 -20.13 -27.58 -43.78
C SER A 235 -18.75 -27.87 -44.39
N ALA A 236 -18.10 -28.87 -43.75
CA ALA A 236 -16.88 -29.64 -44.08
C ALA A 236 -15.56 -28.93 -43.71
N GLY A 237 -14.63 -29.47 -42.92
CA GLY A 237 -14.32 -30.84 -42.49
C GLY A 237 -12.81 -31.07 -42.69
N ILE A 238 -12.16 -31.79 -41.76
CA ILE A 238 -10.79 -32.39 -41.81
C ILE A 238 -9.65 -31.40 -41.45
N LEU A 239 -8.54 -31.73 -40.75
CA LEU A 239 -8.05 -32.74 -39.79
C LEU A 239 -6.53 -32.43 -39.62
N GLN A 240 -5.92 -32.71 -38.45
CA GLN A 240 -4.46 -32.76 -38.18
C GLN A 240 -3.68 -31.42 -38.24
N GLN A 241 -2.71 -31.10 -37.37
CA GLN A 241 -1.84 -31.84 -36.45
C GLN A 241 -1.69 -31.08 -35.13
#